data_AF-A0A2K3J9W2-F1
#
_entry.id   AF-A0A2K3J9W2-F1
#
_cell.length_a   1.000
_cell.length_b   1.000
_cell.length_c   1.000
_cell.angle_alpha   90.00
_cell.angle_beta   90.00
_cell.angle_gamma   90.00
#
_symmetry.space_group_name_H-M   'P 1'
#
loop_
_entity.id
_entity.type
_entity.pdbx_description
1 polymer ?
#
loop_
_entity_poly.entity_id
_entity_poly.type
_entity_poly.pdbx_seq_one_letter_code
_entity_poly.pdbx_strand_id
1 'polypeptide(L)' 'MEINLSETWKDIIALFLLIILPLLVILLGVIFSLLNAWYYILAVTWFGMGIIFYSALKD' A
#
# COMPACT_ATOMS: atom_id res chain seq x y z
N MET A 1 -2.17 26.33 -15.21
CA MET A 1 -2.25 24.86 -15.06
C MET A 1 -3.62 24.58 -14.47
N GLU A 2 -4.58 24.19 -15.30
CA GLU A 2 -5.90 23.75 -14.81
C GLU A 2 -5.65 22.48 -14.01
N ILE A 3 -5.67 22.60 -12.68
CA ILE A 3 -5.52 21.45 -11.80
C ILE A 3 -6.79 20.63 -12.00
N ASN A 4 -6.66 19.52 -12.73
CA ASN A 4 -7.74 18.58 -12.94
C ASN A 4 -7.94 17.82 -11.62
N LEU A 5 -8.67 18.45 -10.69
CA LEU A 5 -8.83 18.01 -9.29
C LEU A 5 -9.20 16.53 -9.17
N SER A 6 -9.91 15.98 -10.16
CA SER A 6 -10.29 14.56 -10.18
C SER A 6 -9.09 13.60 -10.28
N GLU A 7 -8.02 13.98 -10.97
CA GLU A 7 -6.83 13.14 -11.14
C GLU A 7 -5.98 13.16 -9.86
N THR A 8 -5.78 14.35 -9.30
CA THR A 8 -5.07 14.51 -8.02
C THR A 8 -5.75 13.73 -6.88
N TRP A 9 -7.08 13.72 -6.83
CA TRP A 9 -7.82 12.95 -5.83
C TRP A 9 -7.69 11.44 -6.03
N LYS A 10 -7.80 10.94 -7.27
CA LYS A 10 -7.60 9.52 -7.57
C LYS A 10 -6.22 9.04 -7.15
N ASP A 11 -5.22 9.86 -7.42
CA ASP A 11 -3.84 9.59 -7.06
C ASP A 11 -3.62 9.48 -5.56
N ILE A 12 -4.16 10.44 -4.80
CA ILE A 12 -4.08 10.44 -3.34
C ILE A 12 -4.78 9.21 -2.78
N ILE A 13 -5.96 8.85 -3.30
CA ILE A 13 -6.69 7.66 -2.87
C ILE A 13 -5.90 6.39 -3.17
N ALA A 14 -5.30 6.27 -4.36
CA ALA A 14 -4.49 5.13 -4.73
C ALA A 14 -3.28 4.97 -3.80
N LEU A 15 -2.57 6.06 -3.53
CA LEU A 15 -1.40 6.09 -2.65
C LEU A 15 -1.80 5.79 -1.19
N PHE A 16 -2.93 6.32 -0.74
CA PHE A 16 -3.50 6.02 0.57
C PHE A 16 -3.86 4.54 0.71
N LEU A 17 -4.53 3.97 -0.29
CA LEU A 17 -4.89 2.54 -0.32
C LEU A 17 -3.65 1.65 -0.33
N LEU A 18 -2.64 2.01 -1.11
CA LEU A 18 -1.36 1.31 -1.20
C LEU A 18 -0.65 1.19 0.15
N ILE A 19 -0.76 2.22 1.00
CA ILE A 19 -0.14 2.24 2.33
C ILE A 19 -1.03 1.56 3.36
N ILE A 20 -2.32 1.88 3.38
CA ILE A 20 -3.22 1.44 4.45
C ILE A 20 -3.49 -0.07 4.40
N LEU A 21 -3.60 -0.67 3.21
CA LEU A 21 -3.90 -2.09 3.06
C LEU A 21 -2.82 -3.02 3.67
N PRO A 22 -1.52 -2.89 3.33
CA PRO A 22 -0.47 -3.71 3.94
C PRO A 22 -0.32 -3.47 5.44
N LEU A 23 -0.54 -2.25 5.93
CA LEU A 23 -0.57 -1.97 7.36
C LEU A 23 -1.72 -2.70 8.06
N LEU A 24 -2.91 -2.73 7.47
CA LEU A 24 -4.04 -3.50 7.99
C LEU A 24 -3.72 -5.00 8.00
N VAL A 25 -3.08 -5.53 6.96
CA VAL A 25 -2.64 -6.94 6.94
C VAL A 25 -1.66 -7.22 8.09
N ILE A 26 -0.62 -6.41 8.26
CA ILE A 26 0.32 -6.56 9.40
C ILE A 26 -0.43 -6.53 10.74
N LEU A 27 -1.36 -5.58 10.91
CA LEU A 27 -2.16 -5.44 12.12
C LEU A 27 -3.03 -6.68 12.38
N LEU A 28 -3.68 -7.22 11.35
CA LEU A 28 -4.46 -8.46 11.46
C LEU A 28 -3.58 -9.62 11.90
N GLY A 29 -2.37 -9.75 11.36
CA GLY A 29 -1.43 -10.77 11.81
C GLY A 29 -1.08 -10.67 13.29
N VAL A 30 -0.90 -9.44 13.80
CA VAL A 30 -0.69 -9.21 15.23
C VAL A 30 -1.94 -9.55 16.05
N ILE A 31 -3.13 -9.10 15.63
CA ILE A 31 -4.41 -9.37 16.32
C ILE A 31 -4.69 -10.88 16.41
N PHE A 32 -4.46 -11.62 15.34
CA PHE A 32 -4.68 -13.07 15.28
C PHE A 32 -3.49 -13.89 15.78
N SER A 33 -2.46 -13.25 16.34
CA SER A 33 -1.25 -13.91 16.86
C SER A 33 -0.59 -14.85 15.84
N LEU A 34 -0.53 -14.44 14.57
CA LEU A 34 0.14 -15.21 13.52
C LEU A 34 1.66 -15.17 13.75
N LEU A 35 2.23 -16.27 14.25
CA LEU A 35 3.67 -16.39 14.48
C LEU A 35 4.48 -16.74 13.22
N ASN A 36 3.84 -16.78 12.04
CA ASN A 36 4.49 -17.14 10.80
C ASN A 36 5.26 -15.93 10.23
N ALA A 37 6.59 -15.98 10.27
CA ALA A 37 7.45 -14.92 9.73
C ALA A 37 7.16 -14.60 8.24
N TRP A 38 6.80 -15.60 7.44
CA TRP A 38 6.50 -15.40 6.01
C TRP A 38 5.30 -14.50 5.78
N TYR A 39 4.32 -14.50 6.68
CA TYR A 39 3.18 -13.60 6.61
C TYR A 39 3.62 -12.14 6.59
N TYR A 40 4.49 -11.77 7.54
CA TYR A 40 5.01 -10.41 7.67
C TYR A 40 5.96 -10.04 6.53
N ILE A 41 6.82 -10.98 6.10
CA ILE A 41 7.71 -10.78 4.95
C ILE A 41 6.90 -10.48 3.70
N LEU A 42 5.85 -11.26 3.42
CA LEU A 42 4.97 -11.04 2.26
C LEU A 42 4.21 -9.72 2.37
N ALA A 43 3.72 -9.34 3.56
CA ALA A 43 3.04 -8.07 3.76
C ALA A 43 3.96 -6.86 3.53
N VAL A 44 5.20 -6.91 4.02
CA VAL A 44 6.21 -5.86 3.81
C VAL A 44 6.67 -5.84 2.35
N THR A 45 6.84 -7.01 1.72
CA THR A 45 7.20 -7.10 0.30
C THR A 45 6.09 -6.53 -0.58
N TRP A 46 4.83 -6.82 -0.27
CA TRP A 46 3.69 -6.23 -0.96
C TRP A 46 3.67 -4.70 -0.85
N PHE A 47 3.95 -4.16 0.34
CA PHE A 47 4.10 -2.72 0.52
C PHE A 47 5.22 -2.13 -0.35
N GLY A 48 6.43 -2.72 -0.29
CA GLY A 48 7.58 -2.24 -1.06
C GLY A 48 7.36 -2.32 -2.58
N MET A 49 6.86 -3.46 -3.06
CA MET A 49 6.53 -3.66 -4.49
C MET A 49 5.41 -2.71 -4.93
N GLY A 50 4.42 -2.48 -4.07
CA GLY A 50 3.33 -1.54 -4.33
C GLY A 50 3.86 -0.14 -4.60
N ILE A 51 4.79 0.36 -3.77
CA ILE A 51 5.41 1.67 -3.95
C ILE A 51 6.19 1.73 -5.27
N ILE A 52 7.01 0.72 -5.56
CA ILE A 52 7.82 0.66 -6.79
C ILE A 52 6.92 0.73 -8.03
N PHE A 53 5.86 -0.09 -8.09
CA PHE A 53 4.94 -0.07 -9.21
C PHE A 53 4.13 1.23 -9.30
N TYR A 54 3.70 1.77 -8.17
CA TYR A 54 2.99 3.06 -8.16
C TYR A 54 3.88 4.19 -8.71
N SER A 55 5.16 4.24 -8.35
CA SER A 55 6.10 5.21 -8.94
C SER A 55 6.33 4.95 -10.43
N ALA A 56 6.55 3.69 -10.82
CA ALA A 56 6.88 3.34 -12.21
C ALA A 56 5.71 3.54 -13.20
N LEU A 57 4.46 3.51 -12.72
CA LEU A 57 3.26 3.75 -13.53
C LEU A 57 2.88 5.23 -13.62
N LYS A 58 3.50 6.07 -12.80
CA LYS A 58 3.18 7.48 -12.68
C LYS A 58 4.22 8.39 -13.34
N ASP A 59 5.44 7.89 -13.51
CA ASP A 59 6.44 8.41 -14.45
C ASP A 59 6.08 8.04 -15.90
#